data_AF-A0A645F5S6-F1
#
_entry.id   AF-A0A645F5S6-F1
#
_cell.length_a   1.000
_cell.length_b   1.000
_cell.length_c   1.000
_cell.angle_alpha   90.00
_cell.angle_beta   90.00
_cell.angle_gamma   90.00
#
_symmetry.space_group_name_H-M   'P 1'
#
loop_
_entity.id
_entity.type
_entity.pdbx_description
1 polymer ?
#
loop_
_entity_poly.entity_id
_entity_poly.type
_entity_poly.pdbx_seq_one_letter_code
_entity_poly.pdbx_strand_id
1 'polypeptide(L)'
;MAIGIGGKSYSGDRITESNGEAFINAGEKFEELEKEKFNLLVKSPWPDFDGEMNLFIRLASVFMDKWSVASAELVEVALKHPNYTQNEIGRRLGIKQNSVSGRWKRANIDEVLSMEQMYRRKLERMLL
;
A
#
# COMPACT_ATOMS: atom_id res chain seq x y z
N MET A 1 10.21 -0.89 -3.76
CA MET A 1 9.07 -1.07 -4.69
C MET A 1 8.63 0.29 -5.19
N ALA A 2 8.44 0.46 -6.50
CA ALA A 2 7.90 1.69 -7.07
C ALA A 2 6.59 1.36 -7.81
N ILE A 3 5.59 2.22 -7.64
CA ILE A 3 4.29 2.10 -8.31
C ILE A 3 4.14 3.29 -9.25
N GLY A 4 4.07 3.02 -10.55
CA GLY A 4 3.73 4.00 -11.56
C GLY A 4 2.25 3.91 -11.94
N ILE A 5 1.58 5.06 -11.94
CA ILE A 5 0.21 5.24 -12.40
C ILE A 5 0.26 6.10 -13.66
N GLY A 6 -0.57 5.81 -14.65
CA GLY A 6 -0.63 6.56 -15.90
C GLY A 6 -1.24 5.76 -17.05
N GLY A 7 -1.30 6.37 -18.23
CA GLY A 7 -1.78 5.69 -19.43
C GLY A 7 -0.85 4.55 -19.88
N LYS A 8 -1.44 3.46 -20.39
CA LYS A 8 -0.72 2.42 -21.13
C LYS A 8 -0.89 2.68 -22.63
N SER A 9 0.20 2.96 -23.33
CA SER A 9 0.18 3.28 -24.77
C SER A 9 0.42 2.06 -25.66
N TYR A 10 1.13 1.04 -25.17
CA TYR A 10 1.41 -0.19 -25.92
C TYR A 10 1.39 -1.41 -25.00
N SER A 11 0.86 -2.52 -25.50
CA SER A 11 0.87 -3.82 -24.81
C SER A 11 1.68 -4.82 -25.63
N GLY A 12 2.86 -5.16 -25.15
CA GLY A 12 3.63 -6.31 -25.64
C GLY A 12 3.20 -7.61 -24.96
N ASP A 13 3.81 -8.71 -25.38
CA ASP A 13 3.58 -10.04 -24.81
C ASP A 13 4.14 -10.13 -23.38
N ARG A 14 5.20 -9.37 -23.10
CA ARG A 14 5.78 -9.21 -21.75
C ARG A 14 5.54 -7.83 -21.19
N ILE A 15 5.47 -7.72 -19.85
CA ILE A 15 5.38 -6.44 -19.13
C ILE A 15 6.55 -5.52 -19.49
N THR A 16 7.75 -6.08 -19.65
CA THR A 16 8.97 -5.34 -20.02
C THR A 16 8.94 -4.75 -21.43
N GLU A 17 8.02 -5.22 -22.28
CA GLU A 17 7.82 -4.73 -23.64
C GLU A 17 6.61 -3.78 -23.74
N SER A 18 5.78 -3.73 -22.69
CA SER A 18 4.68 -2.77 -22.61
C SER A 18 5.23 -1.36 -22.36
N ASN A 19 4.53 -0.36 -22.89
CA ASN A 19 4.95 1.03 -22.79
C ASN A 19 3.78 1.95 -22.44
N GLY A 20 4.11 3.14 -21.98
CA GLY A 20 3.19 4.14 -21.49
C GLY A 20 3.69 4.82 -20.22
N GLU A 21 3.00 5.88 -19.86
CA GLU A 21 3.29 6.72 -18.71
C GLU A 21 3.34 5.92 -17.40
N ALA A 22 2.50 4.89 -17.23
CA ALA A 22 2.56 4.04 -16.04
C ALA A 22 3.93 3.34 -15.88
N PHE A 23 4.53 2.87 -16.98
CA PHE A 23 5.82 2.17 -16.96
C PHE A 23 6.98 3.15 -16.80
N ILE A 24 6.90 4.31 -17.47
CA ILE A 24 7.88 5.39 -17.33
C ILE A 24 7.91 5.89 -15.88
N ASN A 25 6.75 6.21 -15.31
CA ASN A 25 6.63 6.66 -13.93
C ASN A 25 7.17 5.64 -12.93
N ALA A 26 6.89 4.34 -13.13
CA ALA A 26 7.42 3.29 -12.27
C ALA A 26 8.95 3.21 -12.34
N GLY A 27 9.52 3.29 -13.55
CA GLY A 27 10.96 3.26 -13.77
C GLY A 27 11.68 4.44 -13.13
N GLU A 28 11.22 5.66 -13.42
CA GLU A 28 11.79 6.88 -12.83
C GLU A 28 11.73 6.86 -11.31
N LYS A 29 10.58 6.46 -10.74
CA LYS A 29 10.43 6.43 -9.29
C LYS A 29 11.22 5.30 -8.63
N PHE A 30 11.53 4.23 -9.37
CA PHE A 30 12.38 3.14 -8.87
C PHE A 30 13.80 3.61 -8.62
N GLU A 31 14.38 4.43 -9.51
CA GLU A 31 15.72 5.00 -9.33
C GLU A 31 15.82 5.93 -8.10
N GLU A 32 14.71 6.56 -7.71
CA GLU A 32 14.64 7.42 -6.53
C GLU A 32 14.62 6.63 -5.21
N LEU A 33 14.13 5.38 -5.20
CA LEU A 33 14.05 4.57 -3.97
C LEU A 33 15.42 4.37 -3.31
N GLU A 34 16.46 4.09 -4.11
CA GLU A 34 17.82 3.86 -3.61
C GLU A 34 18.40 5.12 -2.97
N LYS A 35 18.13 6.28 -3.56
CA LYS A 35 18.61 7.58 -3.08
C LYS A 35 17.92 7.97 -1.78
N GLU A 36 16.61 7.76 -1.72
CA GLU A 36 15.79 8.21 -0.59
C GLU A 36 15.67 7.18 0.54
N LYS A 37 16.15 5.94 0.34
CA LYS A 37 16.05 4.82 1.31
C LYS A 37 14.62 4.49 1.74
N PHE A 38 13.67 4.59 0.81
CA PHE A 38 12.28 4.16 1.04
C PHE A 38 12.00 2.79 0.43
N ASN A 39 11.09 2.05 1.06
CA ASN A 39 10.67 0.74 0.58
C ASN A 39 9.54 0.83 -0.46
N LEU A 40 8.76 1.91 -0.44
CA LEU A 40 7.63 2.11 -1.34
C LEU A 40 7.49 3.59 -1.71
N LEU A 41 7.33 3.85 -3.01
CA LEU A 41 6.98 5.16 -3.55
C LEU A 41 5.99 5.03 -4.70
N VAL A 42 5.19 6.07 -4.92
CA VAL A 42 4.21 6.20 -6.00
C VAL A 42 4.59 7.37 -6.89
N LYS A 43 4.37 7.23 -8.20
CA LYS A 43 4.44 8.32 -9.18
C LYS A 43 3.26 8.24 -10.15
N SER A 44 2.65 9.38 -10.46
CA SER A 44 1.47 9.49 -11.30
C SER A 44 1.50 10.77 -12.15
N PRO A 45 0.52 10.98 -13.04
CA PRO A 45 0.38 12.22 -13.79
C PRO A 45 -0.07 13.41 -12.91
N TRP A 46 -0.33 13.19 -11.62
CA TRP A 46 -0.86 14.19 -10.69
C TRP A 46 0.16 14.46 -9.56
N PRO A 47 1.03 15.48 -9.72
CA PRO A 47 2.10 15.74 -8.75
C PRO A 47 1.63 16.01 -7.32
N ASP A 48 0.49 16.68 -7.15
CA ASP A 48 -0.07 16.96 -5.81
C ASP A 48 -0.47 15.65 -5.10
N PHE A 49 -1.06 14.71 -5.84
CA PHE A 49 -1.41 13.39 -5.33
C PHE A 49 -0.15 12.60 -4.95
N ASP A 50 0.89 12.65 -5.78
CA ASP A 50 2.16 11.98 -5.51
C ASP A 50 2.79 12.50 -4.22
N GLY A 51 2.82 13.82 -4.02
CA GLY A 51 3.39 14.45 -2.82
C GLY A 51 2.69 13.98 -1.55
N GLU A 52 1.35 14.04 -1.54
CA GLU A 52 0.55 13.61 -0.39
C GLU A 52 0.66 12.11 -0.13
N MET A 53 0.53 11.28 -1.18
CA MET A 53 0.55 9.84 -1.02
C MET A 53 1.92 9.31 -0.59
N ASN A 54 2.99 9.87 -1.14
CA ASN A 54 4.34 9.51 -0.70
C ASN A 54 4.61 9.95 0.75
N LEU A 55 4.03 11.07 1.22
CA LEU A 55 4.09 11.45 2.62
C LEU A 55 3.35 10.44 3.51
N PHE A 56 2.14 10.01 3.13
CA PHE A 56 1.37 9.03 3.90
C PHE A 56 2.08 7.68 3.96
N ILE A 57 2.58 7.18 2.83
CA ILE A 57 3.34 5.93 2.77
C ILE A 57 4.59 6.03 3.64
N ARG A 58 5.32 7.16 3.60
CA ARG A 58 6.51 7.38 4.42
C ARG A 58 6.19 7.34 5.92
N LEU A 59 5.08 7.97 6.34
CA LEU A 59 4.63 7.92 7.73
C LEU A 59 4.22 6.50 8.14
N ALA A 60 3.49 5.78 7.28
CA ALA A 60 3.11 4.40 7.54
C ALA A 60 4.35 3.48 7.64
N SER A 61 5.35 3.68 6.79
CA SER A 61 6.60 2.90 6.77
C SER A 61 7.34 2.89 8.11
N VAL A 62 7.18 3.93 8.95
CA VAL A 62 7.76 3.98 10.31
C VAL A 62 7.40 2.75 11.15
N PHE A 63 6.21 2.16 10.92
CA PHE A 63 5.76 0.93 11.56
C PHE A 63 5.64 -0.25 10.59
N MET A 64 5.27 -0.05 9.32
CA MET A 64 5.12 -1.15 8.36
C MET A 64 6.43 -1.89 8.12
N ASP A 65 7.55 -1.16 8.03
CA ASP A 65 8.87 -1.74 7.78
C ASP A 65 9.37 -2.61 8.95
N LYS A 66 8.71 -2.52 10.11
CA LYS A 66 9.05 -3.25 11.35
C LYS A 66 8.08 -4.39 11.64
N TRP A 67 7.12 -4.65 10.77
CA TRP A 67 6.18 -5.75 10.98
C TRP A 67 6.90 -7.09 10.99
N SER A 68 6.59 -7.92 11.97
CA SER A 68 6.88 -9.35 11.87
C SER A 68 5.98 -9.98 10.79
N VAL A 69 6.40 -11.11 10.24
CA VAL A 69 5.59 -11.90 9.30
C VAL A 69 4.17 -12.12 9.84
N ALA A 70 4.07 -12.49 11.11
CA ALA A 70 2.82 -12.72 11.82
C ALA A 70 1.89 -11.49 11.94
N SER A 71 2.46 -10.28 11.96
CA SER A 71 1.70 -9.03 11.90
C SER A 71 1.28 -8.71 10.47
N ALA A 72 2.18 -8.87 9.50
CA ALA A 72 1.90 -8.63 8.09
C ALA A 72 0.78 -9.56 7.55
N GLU A 73 0.79 -10.84 7.92
CA GLU A 73 -0.30 -11.79 7.60
C GLU A 73 -1.66 -11.33 8.15
N LEU A 74 -1.66 -10.75 9.35
CA LEU A 74 -2.89 -10.26 9.97
C LEU A 74 -3.40 -9.01 9.26
N VAL A 75 -2.51 -8.08 8.93
CA VAL A 75 -2.83 -6.88 8.14
C VAL A 75 -3.40 -7.29 6.77
N GLU A 76 -2.80 -8.27 6.10
CA GLU A 76 -3.28 -8.78 4.82
C GLU A 76 -4.73 -9.28 4.92
N VAL A 77 -5.05 -10.06 5.96
CA VAL A 77 -6.41 -10.53 6.21
C VAL A 77 -7.36 -9.36 6.46
N ALA A 78 -6.95 -8.38 7.28
CA ALA A 78 -7.76 -7.21 7.59
C ALA A 78 -8.07 -6.37 6.34
N LEU A 79 -7.07 -6.18 5.45
CA LEU A 79 -7.23 -5.44 4.20
C LEU A 79 -8.10 -6.18 3.18
N LYS A 80 -7.97 -7.51 3.08
CA LYS A 80 -8.77 -8.33 2.15
C LYS A 80 -10.20 -8.56 2.64
N HIS A 81 -10.42 -8.53 3.94
CA HIS A 81 -11.71 -8.80 4.57
C HIS A 81 -12.06 -7.70 5.59
N PRO A 82 -12.36 -6.47 5.13
CA PRO A 82 -12.55 -5.31 6.01
C PRO A 82 -13.72 -5.45 7.00
N ASN A 83 -14.65 -6.37 6.72
CA ASN A 83 -15.82 -6.63 7.57
C ASN A 83 -15.60 -7.73 8.62
N TYR A 84 -14.43 -8.39 8.64
CA TYR A 84 -14.17 -9.44 9.61
C TYR A 84 -13.95 -8.88 11.01
N THR A 85 -14.60 -9.50 11.97
CA THR A 85 -14.32 -9.30 13.39
C THR A 85 -12.96 -9.91 13.76
N GLN A 86 -12.35 -9.44 14.85
CA GLN A 86 -11.11 -10.03 15.35
C GLN A 86 -11.23 -11.53 15.71
N ASN A 87 -12.44 -11.99 16.04
CA ASN A 87 -12.72 -13.42 16.24
C ASN A 87 -12.62 -14.21 14.93
N GLU A 88 -13.19 -13.70 13.83
CA GLU A 88 -13.12 -14.34 12.51
C GLU A 88 -11.71 -14.34 11.96
N ILE A 89 -10.96 -13.24 12.14
CA ILE A 89 -9.53 -13.17 11.82
C ILE A 89 -8.76 -14.22 12.62
N GLY A 90 -9.03 -14.35 13.92
CA GLY A 90 -8.40 -15.35 14.77
C GLY A 90 -8.66 -16.78 14.29
N ARG A 91 -9.91 -17.10 13.94
CA ARG A 91 -10.28 -18.41 13.36
C ARG A 91 -9.54 -18.67 12.05
N ARG A 92 -9.46 -17.68 11.15
CA ARG A 92 -8.76 -17.79 9.85
C ARG A 92 -7.26 -18.04 10.02
N LEU A 93 -6.63 -17.36 10.98
CA LEU A 93 -5.19 -17.45 11.23
C LEU A 93 -4.81 -18.54 12.24
N GLY A 94 -5.78 -19.29 12.78
CA GLY A 94 -5.53 -20.32 13.80
C GLY A 94 -5.01 -19.78 15.13
N ILE A 95 -5.37 -18.53 15.50
CA ILE A 95 -4.93 -17.86 16.73
C ILE A 95 -6.10 -17.36 17.57
N LYS A 96 -5.87 -17.17 18.88
CA LYS A 96 -6.88 -16.61 19.79
C LYS A 96 -7.14 -15.13 19.48
N GLN A 97 -8.36 -14.66 19.72
CA GLN A 97 -8.73 -13.26 19.49
C GLN A 97 -7.87 -12.26 20.31
N ASN A 98 -7.47 -12.61 21.54
CA ASN A 98 -6.56 -11.75 22.31
C ASN A 98 -5.20 -11.57 21.61
N SER A 99 -4.72 -12.58 20.88
CA SER A 99 -3.50 -12.54 20.09
C SER A 99 -3.69 -11.68 18.84
N VAL A 100 -4.88 -11.73 18.23
CA VAL A 100 -5.28 -10.80 17.15
C VAL A 100 -5.26 -9.37 17.66
N SER A 101 -5.94 -9.08 18.76
CA SER A 101 -5.98 -7.73 19.37
C SER A 101 -4.58 -7.18 19.67
N GLY A 102 -3.71 -8.01 20.25
CA GLY A 102 -2.33 -7.61 20.55
C GLY A 102 -1.47 -7.39 19.30
N ARG A 103 -1.69 -8.14 18.22
CA ARG A 103 -1.03 -7.92 16.93
C ARG A 103 -1.60 -6.69 16.21
N TRP A 104 -2.91 -6.47 16.27
CA TRP A 104 -3.61 -5.34 15.67
C TRP A 104 -3.03 -4.01 16.14
N LYS A 105 -2.89 -3.84 17.46
CA LYS A 105 -2.26 -2.65 18.07
C LYS A 105 -0.80 -2.49 17.67
N ARG A 106 0.00 -3.55 17.73
CA ARG A 106 1.43 -3.50 17.36
C ARG A 106 1.66 -3.18 15.89
N ALA A 107 0.74 -3.61 15.03
CA ALA A 107 0.82 -3.38 13.61
C ALA A 107 0.26 -2.01 13.19
N ASN A 108 -0.38 -1.25 14.09
CA ASN A 108 -1.03 0.03 13.79
C ASN A 108 -2.05 -0.12 12.64
N ILE A 109 -2.91 -1.14 12.72
CA ILE A 109 -3.85 -1.45 11.64
C ILE A 109 -4.88 -0.34 11.47
N ASP A 110 -5.32 0.30 12.55
CA ASP A 110 -6.30 1.38 12.48
C ASP A 110 -5.77 2.57 11.66
N GLU A 111 -4.47 2.87 11.80
CA GLU A 111 -3.76 3.88 11.02
C GLU A 111 -3.65 3.50 9.54
N VAL A 112 -3.34 2.22 9.24
CA VAL A 112 -3.31 1.70 7.86
C VAL A 112 -4.69 1.83 7.21
N LEU A 113 -5.75 1.41 7.90
CA LEU A 113 -7.12 1.48 7.40
C LEU A 113 -7.57 2.93 7.20
N SER A 114 -7.19 3.84 8.09
CA SER A 114 -7.48 5.27 7.96
C SER A 114 -6.79 5.90 6.75
N MET A 115 -5.51 5.54 6.52
CA MET A 115 -4.75 5.95 5.33
C MET A 115 -5.40 5.42 4.04
N GLU A 116 -5.78 4.13 4.03
CA GLU A 116 -6.44 3.49 2.90
C GLU A 116 -7.79 4.15 2.57
N GLN A 117 -8.58 4.47 3.59
CA GLN A 117 -9.85 5.17 3.40
C GLN A 117 -9.65 6.59 2.84
N MET A 118 -8.59 7.29 3.27
CA MET A 118 -8.25 8.60 2.71
C MET A 118 -7.85 8.50 1.25
N TYR A 119 -7.06 7.49 0.90
CA TYR A 119 -6.68 7.21 -0.49
C TYR A 119 -7.91 7.00 -1.38
N ARG A 120 -8.88 6.17 -0.96
CA ARG A 120 -10.14 5.96 -1.70
C ARG A 120 -10.91 7.27 -1.92
N ARG A 121 -11.08 8.07 -0.87
CA ARG A 121 -11.77 9.36 -0.99
C ARG A 121 -11.10 10.32 -1.97
N LYS A 122 -9.76 10.32 -2.01
CA LYS A 122 -9.00 11.16 -2.96
C LYS A 122 -9.17 10.66 -4.39
N LEU A 123 -9.06 9.36 -4.61
CA LEU A 123 -9.30 8.78 -5.94
C LEU A 123 -10.71 9.07 -6.45
N GLU A 124 -11.73 8.89 -5.61
CA GLU A 124 -13.12 9.19 -5.99
C GLU A 124 -13.30 10.64 -6.45
N ARG A 125 -12.64 11.60 -5.79
CA ARG A 125 -12.68 13.02 -6.19
C ARG A 125 -11.92 13.33 -7.47
N MET A 126 -10.95 12.51 -7.85
CA MET A 126 -10.16 12.70 -9.07
C MET A 126 -10.80 12.02 -10.30
N LEU A 127 -11.67 11.04 -10.06
CA LEU A 127 -12.41 10.31 -11.09
C LEU A 127 -13.80 10.91 -11.40
N LEU A 128 -14.26 11.85 -10.57
CA LEU A 128 -15.47 12.65 -10.76
C LEU A 128 -15.13 14.01 -11.35
#